data_AF-A0AAE0C4K3-F1
#
_entry.id   AF-A0AAE0C4K3-F1
#
_cell.length_a   1.000
_cell.length_b   1.000
_cell.length_c   1.000
_cell.angle_alpha   90.00
_cell.angle_beta   90.00
_cell.angle_gamma   90.00
#
_symmetry.space_group_name_H-M   'P 1'
#
loop_
_entity.id
_entity.type
_entity.pdbx_description
1 polymer ?
#
loop_
_entity_poly.entity_id
_entity_poly.type
_entity_poly.pdbx_seq_one_letter_code
_entity_poly.pdbx_strand_id
1 'polypeptide(L)'
;MDMPTRVQFPLLLEPKRYCSGTFDLNPDRTSPNLPTLKDWIQVFRASIPSFESRAAEDTAVPDAESKSKVFAQDYLKILAAVEAKPEGGHGLEGPGQVTCLKLCAMRDVLLRGLGFDDCFRAIKSRENDTALTLLPDLLTELDAIQEEQDRMLALLKGVFAGNIFDLGAAASADLFKKSGVDFAGTRAKLKTRPFLIDDADKFIQQWHERTYRQAILFVDNAGADVMLGMLPFAREMLRKGTRVVLAANEVPSINDMTARELTEVLSAVHDQTISESLASGKLKVVSSGSDLPVQNFVILSSPNPMLPF
;
A
#
# COMPACT_ATOMS: atom_id res chain seq x y z
N MET A 1 14.04 -23.52 3.76
CA MET A 1 12.92 -22.80 4.39
C MET A 1 11.67 -23.29 3.70
N ASP A 2 10.71 -23.83 4.45
CA ASP A 2 9.41 -24.20 3.88
C ASP A 2 8.74 -22.92 3.37
N MET A 3 8.28 -22.95 2.12
CA MET A 3 7.49 -21.85 1.55
C MET A 3 6.23 -21.68 2.43
N PRO A 4 5.93 -20.46 2.92
CA PRO A 4 4.75 -20.25 3.74
C PRO A 4 3.50 -20.76 3.00
N THR A 5 2.72 -21.59 3.68
CA THR A 5 1.47 -22.13 3.12
C THR A 5 0.58 -20.96 2.70
N ARG A 6 0.21 -20.90 1.41
CA ARG A 6 -0.66 -19.86 0.87
C ARG A 6 -2.12 -20.26 1.07
N VAL A 7 -2.95 -19.37 1.59
CA VAL A 7 -4.38 -19.59 1.84
C VAL A 7 -5.23 -18.52 1.17
N GLN A 8 -6.50 -18.84 0.93
CA GLN A 8 -7.49 -17.87 0.43
C GLN A 8 -7.96 -16.97 1.55
N PHE A 9 -8.28 -15.71 1.23
CA PHE A 9 -8.87 -14.80 2.21
C PHE A 9 -10.22 -15.35 2.69
N PRO A 10 -10.45 -15.53 4.00
CA PRO A 10 -11.63 -16.23 4.50
C PRO A 10 -12.96 -15.51 4.24
N LEU A 11 -12.92 -14.21 3.92
CA LEU A 11 -14.12 -13.43 3.57
C LEU A 11 -14.38 -13.39 2.06
N LEU A 12 -13.57 -14.07 1.24
CA LEU A 12 -13.79 -14.18 -0.19
C LEU A 12 -14.88 -15.23 -0.47
N LEU A 13 -16.10 -14.76 -0.79
CA LEU A 13 -17.27 -15.63 -0.96
C LEU A 13 -17.13 -16.62 -2.13
N GLU A 14 -16.55 -16.18 -3.24
CA GLU A 14 -16.40 -16.99 -4.46
C GLU A 14 -14.94 -16.98 -4.97
N PRO A 15 -14.00 -17.68 -4.29
CA PRO A 15 -12.58 -17.63 -4.64
C PRO A 15 -12.27 -18.05 -6.07
N LYS A 16 -13.06 -18.97 -6.63
CA LYS A 16 -12.92 -19.45 -8.02
C LYS A 16 -13.33 -18.42 -9.07
N ARG A 17 -14.12 -17.42 -8.70
CA ARG A 17 -14.60 -16.35 -9.60
C ARG A 17 -13.90 -15.01 -9.36
N TYR A 18 -13.07 -14.93 -8.32
CA TYR A 18 -12.32 -13.73 -8.00
C TYR A 18 -11.20 -13.49 -9.02
N CYS A 19 -11.12 -12.25 -9.49
CA CYS A 19 -10.00 -11.75 -10.27
C CYS A 19 -9.42 -10.55 -9.51
N SER A 20 -8.11 -10.56 -9.27
CA SER A 20 -7.42 -9.44 -8.61
C SER A 20 -7.22 -8.23 -9.53
N GLY A 21 -7.29 -8.43 -10.85
CA GLY A 21 -7.22 -7.35 -11.82
C GLY A 21 -8.55 -6.63 -11.96
N THR A 22 -8.65 -5.40 -11.46
CA THR A 22 -9.84 -4.54 -11.65
C THR A 22 -10.03 -4.15 -13.12
N PHE A 23 -8.93 -3.90 -13.83
CA PHE A 23 -8.93 -3.56 -15.25
C PHE A 23 -8.53 -4.78 -16.08
N ASP A 24 -9.38 -5.12 -17.03
CA ASP A 24 -9.06 -6.09 -18.07
C ASP A 24 -8.15 -5.43 -19.11
N LEU A 25 -6.88 -5.84 -19.11
CA LEU A 25 -5.84 -5.32 -20.00
C LEU A 25 -5.74 -6.12 -21.31
N ASN A 26 -6.80 -6.85 -21.69
CA ASN A 26 -6.83 -7.56 -22.96
C ASN A 26 -6.61 -6.57 -24.12
N PRO A 27 -5.59 -6.76 -24.98
CA PRO A 27 -5.33 -5.88 -26.12
C PRO A 27 -6.51 -5.81 -27.10
N ASP A 28 -7.36 -6.84 -27.17
CA ASP A 28 -8.53 -6.89 -28.06
C ASP A 28 -9.75 -6.13 -27.52
N ARG A 29 -9.70 -5.65 -26.27
CA ARG A 29 -10.81 -4.94 -25.64
C ARG A 29 -10.80 -3.46 -26.03
N THR A 30 -11.70 -3.07 -26.92
CA THR A 30 -11.91 -1.67 -27.30
C THR A 30 -13.03 -1.02 -26.48
N SER A 31 -12.81 -0.78 -25.19
CA SER A 31 -13.72 0.09 -24.41
C SER A 31 -13.14 1.50 -24.39
N PRO A 32 -13.78 2.51 -25.01
CA PRO A 32 -13.18 3.83 -25.21
C PRO A 32 -12.91 4.60 -23.91
N ASN A 33 -13.46 4.16 -22.78
CA ASN A 33 -13.36 4.82 -21.48
C ASN A 33 -12.54 4.04 -20.45
N LEU A 34 -11.91 2.92 -20.83
CA LEU A 34 -11.08 2.12 -19.94
C LEU A 34 -9.62 2.18 -20.38
N PRO A 35 -8.66 2.16 -19.44
CA PRO A 35 -7.24 2.15 -19.77
C PRO A 35 -6.88 0.89 -20.54
N THR A 36 -6.10 1.06 -21.60
CA THR A 36 -5.58 -0.04 -22.43
C THR A 36 -4.30 -0.62 -21.81
N LEU A 37 -3.86 -1.79 -22.32
CA LEU A 37 -2.54 -2.33 -21.98
C LEU A 37 -1.42 -1.32 -22.26
N LYS A 38 -1.51 -0.59 -23.37
CA LYS A 38 -0.52 0.42 -23.75
C LYS A 38 -0.45 1.57 -22.74
N ASP A 39 -1.61 2.03 -22.25
CA ASP A 39 -1.67 3.06 -21.22
C ASP A 39 -0.99 2.59 -19.93
N TRP A 40 -1.26 1.35 -19.51
CA TRP A 40 -0.60 0.77 -18.33
C TRP A 40 0.90 0.59 -18.53
N ILE A 41 1.35 0.07 -19.68
CA ILE A 41 2.79 -0.02 -19.98
C ILE A 41 3.45 1.35 -19.89
N GLN A 42 2.78 2.40 -20.37
CA GLN A 42 3.30 3.76 -20.26
C GLN A 42 3.42 4.25 -18.81
N VAL A 43 2.47 3.90 -17.93
CA VAL A 43 2.57 4.17 -16.49
C VAL A 43 3.83 3.52 -15.90
N PHE A 44 4.08 2.23 -16.19
CA PHE A 44 5.28 1.54 -15.71
C PHE A 44 6.58 2.07 -16.32
N ARG A 45 6.57 2.50 -17.59
CA ARG A 45 7.74 3.17 -18.20
C ARG A 45 8.04 4.49 -17.50
N ALA A 46 7.00 5.28 -17.22
CA ALA A 46 7.15 6.58 -16.57
C ALA A 46 7.70 6.46 -15.13
N SER A 47 7.52 5.33 -14.46
CA SER A 47 8.07 5.12 -13.12
C SER A 47 9.58 4.79 -13.12
N ILE A 48 10.14 4.27 -14.22
CA ILE A 48 11.55 3.80 -14.29
C ILE A 48 12.56 4.79 -13.71
N PRO A 49 12.56 6.09 -14.09
CA PRO A 49 13.55 7.03 -13.57
C PRO A 49 13.51 7.20 -12.05
N SER A 50 12.31 7.10 -11.45
CA SER A 50 12.17 7.16 -9.98
C SER A 50 12.83 5.94 -9.33
N PHE A 51 12.53 4.74 -9.82
CA PHE A 51 13.12 3.50 -9.32
C PHE A 51 14.63 3.44 -9.53
N GLU A 52 15.13 3.88 -10.69
CA GLU A 52 16.57 3.98 -10.97
C GLU A 52 17.26 4.92 -9.98
N SER A 53 16.68 6.10 -9.73
CA SER A 53 17.20 7.06 -8.74
C SER A 53 17.25 6.46 -7.34
N ARG A 54 16.19 5.78 -6.90
CA ARG A 54 16.13 5.15 -5.56
C ARG A 54 17.14 4.01 -5.45
N ALA A 55 17.23 3.15 -6.46
CA ALA A 55 18.22 2.07 -6.51
C ALA A 55 19.66 2.59 -6.54
N ALA A 56 19.94 3.69 -7.26
CA ALA A 56 21.28 4.30 -7.29
C ALA A 56 21.73 4.83 -5.91
N GLU A 57 20.77 5.24 -5.07
CA GLU A 57 21.01 5.75 -3.72
C GLU A 57 21.15 4.64 -2.65
N ASP A 58 20.91 3.36 -3.01
CA ASP A 58 20.96 2.24 -2.08
C ASP A 58 22.41 1.81 -1.76
N THR A 59 22.93 2.34 -0.66
CA THR A 59 24.30 2.09 -0.20
C THR A 59 24.54 0.67 0.32
N ALA A 60 23.49 -0.14 0.51
CA ALA A 60 23.65 -1.54 0.90
C ALA A 60 24.07 -2.43 -0.28
N VAL A 61 23.93 -1.96 -1.52
CA VAL A 61 24.22 -2.73 -2.73
C VAL A 61 25.55 -2.28 -3.35
N PRO A 62 26.54 -3.18 -3.49
CA PRO A 62 27.76 -2.87 -4.23
C PRO A 62 27.46 -2.50 -5.68
N ASP A 63 28.12 -1.46 -6.18
CA ASP A 63 27.94 -0.90 -7.53
C ASP A 63 26.50 -0.46 -7.85
N ALA A 64 25.78 0.04 -6.83
CA ALA A 64 24.37 0.45 -6.92
C ALA A 64 24.07 1.33 -8.15
N GLU A 65 24.88 2.36 -8.42
CA GLU A 65 24.68 3.24 -9.57
C GLU A 65 24.78 2.52 -10.93
N SER A 66 25.67 1.54 -11.04
CA SER A 66 25.80 0.76 -12.29
C SER A 66 24.64 -0.22 -12.43
N LYS A 67 24.27 -0.88 -11.33
CA LYS A 67 23.17 -1.85 -11.32
C LYS A 67 21.79 -1.20 -11.49
N SER A 68 21.59 0.02 -11.01
CA SER A 68 20.34 0.76 -11.22
C SER A 68 20.11 1.08 -12.71
N LYS A 69 21.18 1.43 -13.43
CA LYS A 69 21.14 1.62 -14.90
C LYS A 69 20.83 0.31 -15.62
N VAL A 70 21.37 -0.82 -15.15
CA VAL A 70 21.03 -2.15 -15.67
C VAL A 70 19.54 -2.45 -15.46
N PHE A 71 19.03 -2.21 -14.25
CA PHE A 71 17.59 -2.32 -13.96
C PHE A 71 16.74 -1.50 -14.95
N ALA A 72 17.06 -0.23 -15.12
CA ALA A 72 16.29 0.67 -15.97
C ALA A 72 16.26 0.19 -17.43
N GLN A 73 17.42 -0.23 -17.96
CA GLN A 73 17.54 -0.75 -19.32
C GLN A 73 16.78 -2.06 -19.50
N ASP A 74 16.91 -3.00 -18.58
CA ASP A 74 16.31 -4.32 -18.71
C ASP A 74 14.80 -4.29 -18.47
N TYR A 75 14.32 -3.48 -17.52
CA TYR A 75 12.88 -3.32 -17.35
C TYR A 75 12.23 -2.64 -18.56
N LEU A 76 12.89 -1.66 -19.17
CA LEU A 76 12.41 -1.04 -20.42
C LEU A 76 12.31 -2.05 -21.56
N LYS A 77 13.29 -2.96 -21.70
CA LYS A 77 13.25 -4.06 -22.69
C LYS A 77 12.09 -5.02 -22.43
N ILE A 78 11.84 -5.38 -21.16
CA ILE A 78 10.71 -6.22 -20.76
C ILE A 78 9.40 -5.56 -21.17
N LEU A 79 9.20 -4.28 -20.82
CA LEU A 79 7.98 -3.54 -21.17
C LEU A 79 7.78 -3.42 -22.69
N ALA A 80 8.85 -3.23 -23.46
CA ALA A 80 8.79 -3.24 -24.93
C ALA A 80 8.41 -4.62 -25.49
N ALA A 81 8.93 -5.71 -24.93
CA ALA A 81 8.58 -7.07 -25.33
C ALA A 81 7.11 -7.39 -25.02
N VAL A 82 6.62 -6.99 -23.85
CA VAL A 82 5.22 -7.16 -23.43
C VAL A 82 4.27 -6.37 -24.34
N GLU A 83 4.62 -5.13 -24.71
CA GLU A 83 3.81 -4.34 -25.66
C GLU A 83 3.77 -4.99 -27.05
N ALA A 84 4.89 -5.54 -27.52
CA ALA A 84 5.00 -6.15 -28.84
C ALA A 84 4.30 -7.52 -28.93
N LYS A 85 4.27 -8.29 -27.84
CA LYS A 85 3.66 -9.63 -27.78
C LYS A 85 2.89 -9.85 -26.47
N PRO A 86 1.69 -9.27 -26.33
CA PRO A 86 0.89 -9.39 -25.11
C PRO A 86 0.49 -10.83 -24.75
N GLU A 87 0.29 -11.69 -25.75
CA GLU A 87 -0.14 -13.09 -25.57
C GLU A 87 1.02 -14.08 -25.31
N GLY A 88 2.27 -13.61 -25.49
CA GLY A 88 3.46 -14.43 -25.28
C GLY A 88 3.70 -14.61 -23.80
N GLY A 89 3.33 -15.78 -23.25
CA GLY A 89 3.39 -16.08 -21.83
C GLY A 89 4.70 -15.69 -21.14
N HIS A 90 4.67 -14.60 -20.40
CA HIS A 90 5.66 -14.22 -19.40
C HIS A 90 5.01 -14.47 -18.02
N GLY A 91 5.37 -15.58 -17.32
CA GLY A 91 4.79 -15.98 -16.01
C GLY A 91 5.03 -14.96 -14.89
N LEU A 92 4.46 -15.03 -13.67
CA LEU A 92 3.81 -16.07 -12.85
C LEU A 92 2.43 -15.49 -12.39
N GLU A 93 1.22 -15.93 -12.72
CA GLU A 93 0.59 -17.24 -12.91
C GLU A 93 -0.56 -17.12 -13.96
N GLY A 94 -0.93 -18.22 -14.64
CA GLY A 94 -2.07 -18.34 -15.57
C GLY A 94 -1.82 -17.91 -17.03
N PRO A 95 -2.33 -18.65 -18.04
CA PRO A 95 -1.92 -18.49 -19.44
C PRO A 95 -2.39 -17.17 -20.07
N GLY A 96 -1.46 -16.51 -20.77
CA GLY A 96 -1.74 -15.58 -21.88
C GLY A 96 -1.91 -14.09 -21.55
N GLN A 97 -2.51 -13.70 -20.42
CA GLN A 97 -2.87 -12.29 -20.22
C GLN A 97 -1.88 -11.51 -19.34
N VAL A 98 -1.51 -10.31 -19.80
CA VAL A 98 -0.72 -9.33 -19.03
C VAL A 98 -1.64 -8.66 -18.01
N THR A 99 -1.19 -8.57 -16.75
CA THR A 99 -1.93 -7.91 -15.66
C THR A 99 -1.02 -6.90 -14.96
N CYS A 100 -1.61 -5.94 -14.23
CA CYS A 100 -0.84 -5.03 -13.37
C CYS A 100 0.05 -5.81 -12.38
N LEU A 101 -0.47 -6.90 -11.81
CA LEU A 101 0.28 -7.80 -10.92
C LEU A 101 1.53 -8.37 -11.59
N LYS A 102 1.43 -8.83 -12.85
CA LYS A 102 2.59 -9.34 -13.60
C LYS A 102 3.63 -8.25 -13.87
N LEU A 103 3.19 -7.03 -14.22
CA LEU A 103 4.10 -5.90 -14.46
C LEU A 103 4.85 -5.52 -13.18
N CYS A 104 4.16 -5.42 -12.04
CA CYS A 104 4.80 -5.21 -10.73
C CYS A 104 5.79 -6.34 -10.39
N ALA A 105 5.39 -7.60 -10.57
CA ALA A 105 6.24 -8.74 -10.26
C ALA A 105 7.52 -8.76 -11.11
N MET A 106 7.44 -8.45 -12.40
CA MET A 106 8.61 -8.37 -13.28
C MET A 106 9.59 -7.28 -12.82
N ARG A 107 9.08 -6.12 -12.40
CA ARG A 107 9.90 -5.02 -11.85
C ARG A 107 10.65 -5.46 -10.60
N ASP A 108 9.93 -6.04 -9.65
CA ASP A 108 10.48 -6.34 -8.33
C ASP A 108 11.42 -7.56 -8.37
N VAL A 109 11.13 -8.56 -9.22
CA VAL A 109 12.07 -9.66 -9.51
C VAL A 109 13.38 -9.14 -10.09
N LEU A 110 13.34 -8.15 -10.99
CA LEU A 110 14.55 -7.59 -11.58
C LEU A 110 15.39 -6.82 -10.56
N LEU A 111 14.76 -5.99 -9.73
CA LEU A 111 15.45 -5.26 -8.64
C LEU A 111 16.15 -6.24 -7.67
N ARG A 112 15.40 -7.24 -7.18
CA ARG A 112 15.92 -8.26 -6.26
C ARG A 112 17.03 -9.09 -6.91
N GLY A 113 16.90 -9.43 -8.19
CA GLY A 113 17.92 -10.15 -8.95
C GLY A 113 19.25 -9.39 -9.08
N LEU A 114 19.23 -8.06 -9.00
CA LEU A 114 20.42 -7.21 -8.98
C LEU A 114 20.98 -6.96 -7.57
N GLY A 115 20.28 -7.45 -6.54
CA GLY A 115 20.63 -7.32 -5.13
C GLY A 115 19.92 -6.18 -4.39
N PHE A 116 18.98 -5.48 -5.03
CA PHE A 116 18.17 -4.47 -4.37
C PHE A 116 16.99 -5.13 -3.64
N ASP A 117 17.20 -5.52 -2.39
CA ASP A 117 16.13 -6.08 -1.54
C ASP A 117 15.07 -5.03 -1.18
N ASP A 118 15.51 -3.78 -0.93
CA ASP A 118 14.64 -2.65 -0.60
C ASP A 118 15.32 -1.30 -0.89
N CYS A 119 15.27 -0.87 -2.15
CA CYS A 119 15.82 0.44 -2.54
C CYS A 119 15.01 1.64 -2.02
N PHE A 120 13.88 1.42 -1.31
CA PHE A 120 13.06 2.46 -0.70
C PHE A 120 13.23 2.55 0.82
N ARG A 121 14.02 1.67 1.44
CA ARG A 121 14.21 1.61 2.90
C ARG A 121 14.53 2.97 3.53
N ALA A 122 15.50 3.68 2.96
CA ALA A 122 15.97 4.95 3.50
C ALA A 122 14.87 6.03 3.45
N ILE A 123 14.09 6.08 2.36
CA ILE A 123 13.00 7.04 2.24
C ILE A 123 11.84 6.68 3.18
N LYS A 124 11.45 5.39 3.26
CA LYS A 124 10.44 4.91 4.21
C LYS A 124 10.78 5.29 5.65
N SER A 125 12.03 5.05 6.08
CA SER A 125 12.48 5.41 7.43
C SER A 125 12.31 6.90 7.69
N ARG A 126 12.79 7.76 6.78
CA ARG A 126 12.70 9.21 6.93
C ARG A 126 11.25 9.70 6.98
N GLU A 127 10.39 9.14 6.17
CA GLU A 127 8.96 9.49 6.12
C GLU A 127 8.23 9.01 7.38
N ASN A 128 8.54 7.82 7.88
CA ASN A 128 8.04 7.31 9.15
C ASN A 128 8.45 8.24 10.30
N ASP A 129 9.72 8.61 10.39
CA ASP A 129 10.23 9.52 11.45
C ASP A 129 9.52 10.87 11.39
N THR A 130 9.38 11.44 10.18
CA THR A 130 8.67 12.71 9.98
C THR A 130 7.21 12.59 10.40
N ALA A 131 6.52 11.53 9.99
CA ALA A 131 5.12 11.33 10.32
C ALA A 131 4.90 11.10 11.84
N LEU A 132 5.79 10.36 12.50
CA LEU A 132 5.75 10.16 13.95
C LEU A 132 5.82 11.47 14.73
N THR A 133 6.59 12.46 14.26
CA THR A 133 6.63 13.78 14.91
C THR A 133 5.33 14.57 14.81
N LEU A 134 4.53 14.32 13.76
CA LEU A 134 3.27 15.03 13.49
C LEU A 134 2.06 14.35 14.14
N LEU A 135 2.19 13.05 14.45
CA LEU A 135 1.09 12.22 14.93
C LEU A 135 0.43 12.75 16.23
N PRO A 136 1.15 13.17 17.29
CA PRO A 136 0.52 13.59 18.54
C PRO A 136 -0.42 14.80 18.38
N ASP A 137 0.02 15.81 17.61
CA ASP A 137 -0.78 17.01 17.36
C ASP A 137 -2.01 16.68 16.52
N LEU A 138 -1.86 15.80 15.52
CA LEU A 138 -2.98 15.31 14.72
C LEU A 138 -4.02 14.55 15.57
N LEU A 139 -3.56 13.66 16.46
CA LEU A 139 -4.48 12.93 17.35
C LEU A 139 -5.22 13.89 18.28
N THR A 140 -4.55 14.91 18.80
CA THR A 140 -5.16 15.96 19.62
C THR A 140 -6.21 16.75 18.84
N GLU A 141 -5.90 17.12 17.59
CA GLU A 141 -6.85 17.79 16.68
C GLU A 141 -8.11 16.93 16.47
N LEU A 142 -7.93 15.65 16.15
CA LEU A 142 -9.02 14.72 15.88
C LEU A 142 -9.88 14.47 17.14
N ASP A 143 -9.25 14.34 18.32
CA ASP A 143 -9.94 14.13 19.59
C ASP A 143 -10.76 15.36 20.03
N ALA A 144 -10.40 16.56 19.57
CA ALA A 144 -11.16 17.77 19.84
C ALA A 144 -12.50 17.83 19.08
N ILE A 145 -12.66 17.06 18.00
CA ILE A 145 -13.90 17.02 17.21
C ILE A 145 -14.97 16.27 18.00
N GLN A 146 -15.99 17.00 18.46
CA GLN A 146 -17.04 16.46 19.32
C GLN A 146 -18.04 15.58 18.55
N GLU A 147 -18.48 16.06 17.39
CA GLU A 147 -19.45 15.34 16.55
C GLU A 147 -18.80 14.11 15.90
N GLU A 148 -19.32 12.91 16.18
CA GLU A 148 -18.77 11.64 15.68
C GLU A 148 -18.72 11.62 14.14
N GLN A 149 -19.75 12.16 13.48
CA GLN A 149 -19.82 12.25 12.03
C GLN A 149 -18.67 13.10 11.45
N ASP A 150 -18.41 14.26 12.03
CA ASP A 150 -17.34 15.16 11.57
C ASP A 150 -15.96 14.54 11.84
N ARG A 151 -15.79 13.88 12.99
CA ARG A 151 -14.56 13.18 13.32
C ARG A 151 -14.28 12.04 12.35
N MET A 152 -15.30 11.25 12.00
CA MET A 152 -15.19 10.19 11.00
C MET A 152 -14.87 10.73 9.61
N LEU A 153 -15.50 11.84 9.20
CA LEU A 153 -15.17 12.47 7.92
C LEU A 153 -13.73 13.01 7.91
N ALA A 154 -13.25 13.57 9.02
CA ALA A 154 -11.87 14.02 9.16
C ALA A 154 -10.87 12.85 9.08
N LEU A 155 -11.18 11.72 9.71
CA LEU A 155 -10.38 10.49 9.63
C LEU A 155 -10.33 9.94 8.20
N LEU A 156 -11.47 9.86 7.49
CA LEU A 156 -11.52 9.42 6.09
C LEU A 156 -10.69 10.34 5.17
N LYS A 157 -10.78 11.66 5.39
CA LYS A 157 -9.91 12.62 4.70
C LYS A 157 -8.43 12.41 5.04
N GLY A 158 -8.12 12.06 6.29
CA GLY A 158 -6.76 11.70 6.70
C GLY A 158 -6.21 10.50 5.93
N VAL A 159 -7.00 9.43 5.79
CA VAL A 159 -6.66 8.25 4.97
C VAL A 159 -6.37 8.65 3.52
N PHE A 160 -7.25 9.44 2.90
CA PHE A 160 -7.01 9.90 1.52
C PHE A 160 -5.80 10.80 1.38
N ALA A 161 -5.59 11.72 2.32
CA ALA A 161 -4.45 12.64 2.29
C ALA A 161 -3.12 11.91 2.45
N GLY A 162 -3.08 10.91 3.33
CA GLY A 162 -1.91 10.08 3.57
C GLY A 162 -1.51 9.30 2.32
N ASN A 163 -2.49 8.66 1.66
CA ASN A 163 -2.24 7.85 0.47
C ASN A 163 -1.87 8.64 -0.80
N ILE A 164 -1.98 9.97 -0.81
CA ILE A 164 -1.47 10.79 -1.93
C ILE A 164 0.07 10.72 -2.01
N PHE A 165 0.74 10.44 -0.88
CA PHE A 165 2.19 10.30 -0.78
C PHE A 165 2.65 8.89 -1.22
N ASP A 166 2.35 8.53 -2.46
CA ASP A 166 2.77 7.29 -3.13
C ASP A 166 4.04 7.54 -3.95
N LEU A 167 5.14 6.80 -3.71
CA LEU A 167 6.40 6.98 -4.45
C LEU A 167 6.53 6.04 -5.67
N GLY A 168 5.58 5.14 -5.86
CA GLY A 168 5.44 4.23 -6.99
C GLY A 168 4.88 4.89 -8.24
N ALA A 169 4.09 5.95 -8.09
CA ALA A 169 3.57 6.76 -9.19
C ALA A 169 4.46 7.97 -9.50
N ALA A 170 4.83 8.16 -10.77
CA ALA A 170 5.71 9.26 -11.20
C ALA A 170 5.16 10.65 -10.82
N ALA A 171 3.84 10.86 -10.97
CA ALA A 171 3.20 12.14 -10.65
C ALA A 171 3.31 12.50 -9.16
N SER A 172 3.14 11.50 -8.28
CA SER A 172 3.24 11.67 -6.82
C SER A 172 4.70 11.86 -6.37
N ALA A 173 5.63 11.10 -6.96
CA ALA A 173 7.07 11.26 -6.71
C ALA A 173 7.59 12.68 -7.06
N ASP A 174 7.10 13.28 -8.15
CA ASP A 174 7.49 14.64 -8.56
C ASP A 174 6.92 15.73 -7.65
N LEU A 175 5.70 15.53 -7.11
CA LEU A 175 5.13 16.42 -6.10
C LEU A 175 5.97 16.39 -4.81
N PHE A 176 6.42 15.21 -4.40
CA PHE A 176 7.21 15.04 -3.19
C PHE A 176 8.58 15.74 -3.26
N LYS A 177 9.28 15.62 -4.40
CA LYS A 177 10.58 16.29 -4.62
C LYS A 177 10.53 17.80 -4.41
N LYS A 178 9.37 18.43 -4.57
CA LYS A 178 9.21 19.89 -4.55
C LYS A 178 8.79 20.46 -3.19
N SER A 179 8.20 19.67 -2.29
CA SER A 179 7.45 20.24 -1.16
C SER A 179 7.61 19.52 0.18
N GLY A 180 8.23 18.34 0.23
CA GLY A 180 8.26 17.54 1.48
C GLY A 180 6.85 17.11 1.94
N VAL A 181 6.74 16.60 3.17
CA VAL A 181 5.47 16.12 3.73
C VAL A 181 4.68 17.28 4.36
N ASP A 182 3.79 17.90 3.60
CA ASP A 182 2.78 18.86 4.10
C ASP A 182 1.42 18.14 4.25
N PHE A 183 1.29 17.30 5.27
CA PHE A 183 0.07 16.49 5.46
C PHE A 183 -1.18 17.36 5.66
N ALA A 184 -1.10 18.41 6.46
CA ALA A 184 -2.22 19.33 6.71
C ALA A 184 -2.65 20.06 5.43
N GLY A 185 -1.69 20.58 4.64
CA GLY A 185 -1.99 21.21 3.37
C GLY A 185 -2.54 20.23 2.33
N THR A 186 -2.05 18.99 2.29
CA THR A 186 -2.62 17.93 1.44
C THR A 186 -4.07 17.64 1.83
N ARG A 187 -4.37 17.48 3.12
CA ARG A 187 -5.74 17.27 3.63
C ARG A 187 -6.67 18.43 3.26
N ALA A 188 -6.18 19.66 3.29
CA ALA A 188 -6.94 20.85 2.92
C ALA A 188 -7.21 20.98 1.40
N LYS A 189 -6.32 20.42 0.56
CA LYS A 189 -6.43 20.46 -0.91
C LYS A 189 -7.19 19.28 -1.52
N LEU A 190 -7.66 18.34 -0.69
CA LEU A 190 -8.48 17.23 -1.17
C LEU A 190 -9.71 17.75 -1.93
N LYS A 191 -10.07 17.03 -3.00
CA LYS A 191 -11.29 17.32 -3.75
C LYS A 191 -12.49 17.29 -2.81
N THR A 192 -13.40 18.24 -2.99
CA THR A 192 -14.66 18.26 -2.24
C THR A 192 -15.58 17.15 -2.73
N ARG A 193 -16.40 16.62 -1.81
CA ARG A 193 -17.45 15.64 -2.12
C ARG A 193 -18.48 16.22 -3.11
N PRO A 194 -19.16 15.40 -3.92
CA PRO A 194 -19.06 13.94 -3.94
C PRO A 194 -17.78 13.43 -4.60
N PHE A 195 -17.22 12.36 -4.04
CA PHE A 195 -16.14 11.61 -4.69
C PHE A 195 -16.65 10.83 -5.90
N LEU A 196 -15.73 10.29 -6.72
CA LEU A 196 -16.10 9.50 -7.90
C LEU A 196 -16.99 8.30 -7.54
N ILE A 197 -16.65 7.62 -6.45
CA ILE A 197 -17.49 6.64 -5.75
C ILE A 197 -17.56 7.14 -4.31
N ASP A 198 -18.74 7.51 -3.85
CA ASP A 198 -18.93 8.17 -2.55
C ASP A 198 -19.99 7.45 -1.72
N ASP A 199 -19.53 6.44 -0.97
CA ASP A 199 -20.33 5.74 0.04
C ASP A 199 -20.07 6.28 1.46
N ALA A 200 -19.47 7.47 1.60
CA ALA A 200 -19.02 7.96 2.90
C ALA A 200 -20.18 8.16 3.88
N ASP A 201 -21.32 8.71 3.44
CA ASP A 201 -22.49 8.90 4.31
C ASP A 201 -23.07 7.55 4.78
N LYS A 202 -23.13 6.57 3.86
CA LYS A 202 -23.57 5.21 4.19
C LYS A 202 -22.64 4.55 5.19
N PHE A 203 -21.32 4.70 5.01
CA PHE A 203 -20.32 4.18 5.93
C PHE A 203 -20.42 4.84 7.31
N ILE A 204 -20.55 6.16 7.38
CA ILE A 204 -20.67 6.92 8.63
C ILE A 204 -21.97 6.55 9.36
N GLN A 205 -23.08 6.38 8.65
CA GLN A 205 -24.33 5.91 9.25
C GLN A 205 -24.15 4.52 9.89
N GLN A 206 -23.54 3.58 9.15
CA GLN A 206 -23.28 2.23 9.68
C GLN A 206 -22.31 2.23 10.86
N TRP A 207 -21.32 3.12 10.82
CA TRP A 207 -20.38 3.35 11.91
C TRP A 207 -21.08 3.82 13.18
N HIS A 208 -22.04 4.73 13.06
CA HIS A 208 -22.83 5.21 14.19
C HIS A 208 -23.67 4.10 14.81
N GLU A 209 -24.38 3.33 13.97
CA GLU A 209 -25.33 2.32 14.40
C GLU A 209 -24.69 1.04 14.96
N ARG A 210 -23.41 0.77 14.66
CA ARG A 210 -22.77 -0.52 14.94
C ARG A 210 -21.34 -0.40 15.43
N THR A 211 -20.97 -1.30 16.33
CA THR A 211 -19.58 -1.58 16.66
C THR A 211 -19.16 -2.89 16.03
N TYR A 212 -18.13 -2.86 15.19
CA TYR A 212 -17.56 -4.06 14.62
C TYR A 212 -16.78 -4.84 15.69
N ARG A 213 -16.92 -6.17 15.72
CA ARG A 213 -16.12 -7.00 16.64
C ARG A 213 -14.64 -7.01 16.24
N GLN A 214 -14.37 -7.00 14.94
CA GLN A 214 -13.02 -7.05 14.39
C GLN A 214 -12.97 -6.38 13.02
N ALA A 215 -11.89 -5.66 12.75
CA ALA A 215 -11.55 -5.07 11.46
C ALA A 215 -10.17 -5.57 11.00
N ILE A 216 -10.04 -5.81 9.70
CA ILE A 216 -8.75 -6.09 9.05
C ILE A 216 -8.51 -4.94 8.09
N LEU A 217 -7.42 -4.20 8.31
CA LEU A 217 -7.01 -3.07 7.49
C LEU A 217 -5.76 -3.49 6.73
N PHE A 218 -5.89 -3.61 5.40
CA PHE A 218 -4.72 -3.77 4.54
C PHE A 218 -4.09 -2.39 4.39
N VAL A 219 -2.90 -2.22 4.95
CA VAL A 219 -2.16 -0.96 4.88
C VAL A 219 -1.31 -0.93 3.61
N ASP A 220 -0.93 0.26 3.19
CA ASP A 220 -0.20 0.50 1.95
C ASP A 220 1.14 1.16 2.28
N ASN A 221 1.26 2.47 2.10
CA ASN A 221 2.53 3.19 2.11
C ASN A 221 3.08 3.48 3.53
N ALA A 222 4.41 3.57 3.62
CA ALA A 222 5.10 4.14 4.77
C ALA A 222 4.80 5.64 4.95
N GLY A 223 5.21 6.18 6.10
CA GLY A 223 5.10 7.60 6.38
C GLY A 223 3.67 8.05 6.63
N ALA A 224 3.28 9.14 5.97
CA ALA A 224 2.02 9.83 6.24
C ALA A 224 0.77 8.96 5.99
N ASP A 225 0.81 8.02 5.05
CA ASP A 225 -0.30 7.11 4.80
C ASP A 225 -0.62 6.26 6.03
N VAL A 226 0.28 5.35 6.39
CA VAL A 226 0.03 4.48 7.53
C VAL A 226 -0.02 5.25 8.86
N MET A 227 0.88 6.22 9.08
CA MET A 227 1.02 6.88 10.39
C MET A 227 -0.01 7.97 10.63
N LEU A 228 -0.37 8.78 9.62
CA LEU A 228 -1.27 9.92 9.77
C LEU A 228 -2.66 9.69 9.17
N GLY A 229 -2.83 8.66 8.34
CA GLY A 229 -4.11 8.23 7.80
C GLY A 229 -4.67 6.99 8.51
N MET A 230 -4.03 5.84 8.26
CA MET A 230 -4.57 4.54 8.67
C MET A 230 -4.51 4.30 10.19
N LEU A 231 -3.44 4.72 10.86
CA LEU A 231 -3.28 4.50 12.30
C LEU A 231 -4.27 5.33 13.14
N PRO A 232 -4.52 6.63 12.87
CA PRO A 232 -5.61 7.36 13.53
C PRO A 232 -6.99 6.74 13.30
N PHE A 233 -7.25 6.23 12.09
CA PHE A 233 -8.50 5.52 11.80
C PHE A 233 -8.62 4.21 12.58
N ALA A 234 -7.54 3.43 12.66
CA ALA A 234 -7.46 2.24 13.51
C ALA A 234 -7.63 2.57 14.99
N ARG A 235 -7.04 3.67 15.47
CA ARG A 235 -7.20 4.16 16.84
C ARG A 235 -8.65 4.46 17.17
N GLU A 236 -9.39 5.10 16.27
CA GLU A 236 -10.82 5.37 16.48
C GLU A 236 -11.66 4.07 16.53
N MET A 237 -11.32 3.07 15.69
CA MET A 237 -11.93 1.73 15.79
C MET A 237 -11.69 1.08 17.15
N LEU A 238 -10.45 1.17 17.67
CA LEU A 238 -10.05 0.63 18.97
C LEU A 238 -10.81 1.32 20.11
N ARG A 239 -10.95 2.66 20.07
CA ARG A 239 -11.75 3.44 21.04
C ARG A 239 -13.22 3.01 21.06
N LYS A 240 -13.76 2.63 19.90
CA LYS A 240 -15.12 2.08 19.79
C LYS A 240 -15.26 0.63 20.25
N GLY A 241 -14.15 -0.03 20.63
CA GLY A 241 -14.11 -1.41 21.12
C GLY A 241 -13.85 -2.48 20.05
N THR A 242 -13.51 -2.07 18.83
CA THR A 242 -13.20 -2.99 17.72
C THR A 242 -11.79 -3.57 17.88
N ARG A 243 -11.59 -4.88 17.67
CA ARG A 243 -10.23 -5.44 17.51
C ARG A 243 -9.71 -5.12 16.11
N VAL A 244 -8.49 -4.62 15.98
CA VAL A 244 -7.93 -4.21 14.70
C VAL A 244 -6.71 -5.06 14.33
N VAL A 245 -6.70 -5.56 13.10
CA VAL A 245 -5.56 -6.24 12.49
C VAL A 245 -5.06 -5.37 11.34
N LEU A 246 -3.81 -4.92 11.41
CA LEU A 246 -3.12 -4.26 10.30
C LEU A 246 -2.39 -5.34 9.50
N ALA A 247 -2.83 -5.58 8.27
CA ALA A 247 -2.20 -6.51 7.33
C ALA A 247 -1.27 -5.73 6.39
N ALA A 248 0.01 -6.06 6.41
CA ALA A 248 1.06 -5.37 5.65
C ALA A 248 1.88 -6.39 4.83
N ASN A 249 2.70 -5.93 3.89
CA ASN A 249 3.47 -6.83 3.01
C ASN A 249 4.46 -7.70 3.80
N GLU A 250 4.77 -8.88 3.29
CA GLU A 250 5.86 -9.73 3.82
C GLU A 250 7.21 -9.17 3.39
N VAL A 251 7.32 -8.82 2.12
CA VAL A 251 8.57 -8.39 1.47
C VAL A 251 8.40 -6.97 0.93
N PRO A 252 9.46 -6.14 0.98
CA PRO A 252 9.41 -4.79 0.40
C PRO A 252 9.00 -4.79 -1.07
N SER A 253 8.14 -3.82 -1.39
CA SER A 253 7.70 -3.44 -2.72
C SER A 253 7.44 -1.95 -2.68
N ILE A 254 8.15 -1.17 -3.50
CA ILE A 254 8.06 0.30 -3.48
C ILE A 254 8.22 0.84 -2.05
N ASN A 255 7.41 1.82 -1.63
CA ASN A 255 7.41 2.40 -0.30
C ASN A 255 6.32 1.79 0.60
N ASP A 256 5.74 0.65 0.23
CA ASP A 256 4.79 -0.08 1.06
C ASP A 256 5.44 -0.50 2.38
N MET A 257 4.64 -0.49 3.45
CA MET A 257 5.06 -1.04 4.73
C MET A 257 5.10 -2.56 4.69
N THR A 258 6.21 -3.13 5.16
CA THR A 258 6.20 -4.54 5.56
C THR A 258 5.62 -4.72 6.96
N ALA A 259 5.12 -5.91 7.28
CA ALA A 259 4.62 -6.24 8.62
C ALA A 259 5.72 -6.11 9.69
N ARG A 260 6.97 -6.42 9.33
CA ARG A 260 8.12 -6.23 10.21
C ARG A 260 8.34 -4.74 10.50
N GLU A 261 8.48 -3.92 9.46
CA GLU A 261 8.70 -2.47 9.60
C GLU A 261 7.55 -1.82 10.38
N LEU A 262 6.31 -2.22 10.12
CA LEU A 262 5.15 -1.66 10.80
C LEU A 262 5.16 -2.00 12.29
N THR A 263 5.53 -3.23 12.64
CA THR A 263 5.68 -3.64 14.04
C THR A 263 6.75 -2.80 14.74
N GLU A 264 7.90 -2.59 14.08
CA GLU A 264 9.00 -1.79 14.60
C GLU A 264 8.58 -0.32 14.80
N VAL A 265 7.95 0.30 13.81
CA VAL A 265 7.50 1.70 13.87
C VAL A 265 6.41 1.91 14.93
N LEU A 266 5.45 0.98 15.06
CA LEU A 266 4.38 1.10 16.06
C LEU A 266 4.91 1.07 17.50
N SER A 267 6.08 0.47 17.74
CA SER A 267 6.70 0.47 19.07
C SER A 267 7.16 1.87 19.52
N ALA A 268 7.36 2.79 18.57
CA ALA A 268 7.73 4.18 18.84
C ALA A 268 6.52 5.12 18.98
N VAL A 269 5.29 4.63 18.80
CA VAL A 269 4.09 5.46 18.87
C VAL A 269 3.71 5.76 20.32
N HIS A 270 3.71 7.04 20.68
CA HIS A 270 3.33 7.52 22.01
C HIS A 270 1.83 7.90 22.07
N ASP A 271 0.97 6.90 22.14
CA ASP A 271 -0.47 7.07 22.39
C ASP A 271 -0.98 5.93 23.29
N GLN A 272 -1.78 6.28 24.31
CA GLN A 272 -2.27 5.32 25.29
C GLN A 272 -3.17 4.25 24.68
N THR A 273 -4.09 4.65 23.79
CA THR A 273 -5.04 3.70 23.16
C THR A 273 -4.29 2.68 22.32
N ILE A 274 -3.34 3.14 21.51
CA ILE A 274 -2.50 2.29 20.66
C ILE A 274 -1.63 1.36 21.52
N SER A 275 -0.93 1.91 22.51
CA SER A 275 -0.02 1.14 23.38
C SER A 275 -0.75 0.03 24.15
N GLU A 276 -1.88 0.35 24.79
CA GLU A 276 -2.70 -0.62 25.53
C GLU A 276 -3.32 -1.67 24.58
N SER A 277 -3.70 -1.26 23.37
CA SER A 277 -4.25 -2.17 22.38
C SER A 277 -3.22 -3.14 21.83
N LEU A 278 -1.97 -2.70 21.63
CA LEU A 278 -0.85 -3.58 21.28
C LEU A 278 -0.57 -4.57 22.42
N ALA A 279 -0.45 -4.08 23.65
CA ALA A 279 -0.15 -4.91 24.82
C ALA A 279 -1.24 -5.97 25.10
N SER A 280 -2.51 -5.63 24.90
CA SER A 280 -3.64 -6.55 25.06
C SER A 280 -3.92 -7.43 23.83
N GLY A 281 -3.22 -7.20 22.71
CA GLY A 281 -3.45 -7.89 21.45
C GLY A 281 -4.78 -7.50 20.75
N LYS A 282 -5.40 -6.39 21.14
CA LYS A 282 -6.54 -5.81 20.42
C LYS A 282 -6.12 -5.11 19.13
N LEU A 283 -4.89 -4.60 19.07
CA LEU A 283 -4.22 -4.18 17.84
C LEU A 283 -3.13 -5.19 17.52
N LYS A 284 -3.13 -5.74 16.31
CA LYS A 284 -2.11 -6.69 15.84
C LYS A 284 -1.63 -6.31 14.45
N VAL A 285 -0.35 -6.55 14.20
CA VAL A 285 0.22 -6.53 12.85
C VAL A 285 0.36 -7.96 12.35
N VAL A 286 -0.04 -8.21 11.12
CA VAL A 286 0.16 -9.49 10.45
C VAL A 286 0.76 -9.26 9.07
N SER A 287 1.58 -10.20 8.61
CA SER A 287 1.97 -10.26 7.22
C SER A 287 0.79 -10.74 6.37
N SER A 288 0.53 -10.07 5.25
CA SER A 288 -0.40 -10.52 4.22
C SER A 288 0.18 -11.65 3.36
N GLY A 289 1.51 -11.87 3.41
CA GLY A 289 2.23 -12.75 2.49
C GLY A 289 2.48 -12.14 1.11
N SER A 290 2.06 -10.89 0.87
CA SER A 290 2.30 -10.17 -0.37
C SER A 290 3.73 -9.66 -0.45
N ASP A 291 4.27 -9.65 -1.66
CA ASP A 291 5.55 -9.06 -2.02
C ASP A 291 5.42 -8.03 -3.15
N LEU A 292 4.21 -7.49 -3.34
CA LEU A 292 3.80 -6.62 -4.45
C LEU A 292 2.94 -5.45 -3.94
N PRO A 293 2.85 -4.34 -4.70
CA PRO A 293 2.04 -3.17 -4.34
C PRO A 293 0.56 -3.33 -4.72
N VAL A 294 0.16 -4.57 -4.97
CA VAL A 294 -1.20 -4.97 -5.31
C VAL A 294 -1.49 -6.29 -4.61
N GLN A 295 -2.71 -6.43 -4.09
CA GLN A 295 -3.08 -7.61 -3.32
C GLN A 295 -3.87 -8.61 -4.16
N ASN A 296 -3.48 -9.89 -4.07
CA ASN A 296 -4.28 -11.00 -4.58
C ASN A 296 -4.94 -11.76 -3.41
N PHE A 297 -6.26 -11.64 -3.24
CA PHE A 297 -6.96 -12.27 -2.10
C PHE A 297 -7.16 -13.79 -2.23
N VAL A 298 -6.78 -14.43 -3.34
CA VAL A 298 -6.69 -15.90 -3.40
C VAL A 298 -5.35 -16.45 -2.92
N ILE A 299 -4.36 -15.57 -2.70
CA ILE A 299 -3.01 -15.91 -2.27
C ILE A 299 -2.60 -14.98 -1.12
N LEU A 300 -2.81 -15.43 0.12
CA LEU A 300 -2.33 -14.78 1.34
C LEU A 300 -1.44 -15.73 2.14
N SER A 301 -0.63 -15.20 3.04
CA SER A 301 0.05 -16.00 4.07
C SER A 301 -0.97 -16.78 4.91
N SER A 302 -0.67 -18.03 5.25
CA SER A 302 -1.43 -18.74 6.28
C SER A 302 -1.26 -18.03 7.62
N PRO A 303 -2.34 -17.76 8.37
CA PRO A 303 -2.19 -17.37 9.76
C PRO A 303 -1.42 -18.47 10.50
N ASN A 304 -0.47 -18.08 11.34
CA ASN A 304 0.26 -19.01 12.18
C ASN A 304 -0.75 -19.76 13.07
N PRO A 305 -0.81 -21.12 13.03
CA PRO A 305 -1.78 -21.88 13.83
C PRO A 305 -1.64 -21.68 15.35
N MET A 306 -0.56 -21.05 15.81
CA MET A 306 -0.32 -20.67 17.21
C MET A 306 -0.97 -19.33 17.62
N LEU A 307 -1.62 -18.60 16.69
CA LEU A 307 -2.31 -17.33 16.97
C LEU A 307 -3.83 -17.54 16.93
N PRO A 308 -4.53 -17.58 18.09
CA PRO A 308 -5.98 -17.64 18.10
C PRO A 308 -6.58 -16.30 17.63
N PHE A 309 -7.56 -16.39 16.72
CA PHE A 309 -8.46 -15.31 16.28
C PHE A 309 -9.55 -15.00 17.33
#